data_AF-A0A5J5S4B1-F1
#
_entry.id   AF-A0A5J5S4B1-F1
#
_cell.length_a   1.000
_cell.length_b   1.000
_cell.length_c   1.000
_cell.angle_alpha   90.00
_cell.angle_beta   90.00
_cell.angle_gamma   90.00
#
_symmetry.space_group_name_H-M   'P 1'
#
loop_
_entity.id
_entity.type
_entity.pdbx_description
1 polymer ?
#
loop_
_entity_poly.entity_id
_entity_poly.type
_entity_poly.pdbx_seq_one_letter_code
_entity_poly.pdbx_strand_id
1 'polypeptide(L)'
;MQPMSMVLPGVVGFKLLGKLRDGVTATDLVLTVTQMLRKHGVVGKFVEFYGEGMGKLSLDDRATIANMSPDYGATMGFFPVDHLTLQYLQLTGRSDETIAMIESYLRTNKMFVDYNEPQIEKVYSSYLELKLEDVELCISGAKEVNNSRGAEHRDDEDDSVAKMKAAEEALEAKQKEHMPYALFSLKDRQGNSETES
;
A
#
# COMPACT_ATOMS: atom_id res chain seq x y z
N MET A 1 -3.79 -23.39 17.69
CA MET A 1 -3.64 -23.26 16.23
C MET A 1 -3.00 -24.51 15.70
N GLN A 2 -3.55 -25.10 14.63
CA GLN A 2 -2.81 -26.09 13.86
C GLN A 2 -1.95 -25.35 12.81
N PRO A 3 -0.72 -25.83 12.51
CA PRO A 3 0.10 -25.22 11.47
C PRO A 3 -0.61 -25.29 10.11
N MET A 4 -0.62 -24.19 9.35
CA MET A 4 -1.05 -24.25 7.95
C MET A 4 0.06 -24.86 7.11
N SER A 5 -0.27 -25.94 6.40
CA SER A 5 0.62 -26.52 5.38
C SER A 5 0.45 -25.75 4.08
N MET A 6 1.53 -25.13 3.59
CA MET A 6 1.56 -24.47 2.28
C MET A 6 2.80 -24.93 1.51
N VAL A 7 2.67 -25.08 0.19
CA VAL A 7 3.84 -25.16 -0.70
C VAL A 7 4.53 -23.81 -0.67
N LEU A 8 5.86 -23.78 -0.55
CA LEU A 8 6.62 -22.53 -0.56
C LEU A 8 6.35 -21.79 -1.88
N PRO A 9 5.67 -20.62 -1.84
CA PRO A 9 5.31 -19.93 -3.05
C PRO A 9 6.53 -19.23 -3.66
N GLY A 10 6.54 -19.09 -4.98
CA GLY A 10 7.50 -18.20 -5.64
C GLY A 10 7.24 -16.75 -5.25
N VAL A 11 8.29 -15.93 -5.27
CA VAL A 11 8.20 -14.49 -4.96
C VAL A 11 8.52 -13.68 -6.21
N VAL A 12 7.62 -12.79 -6.61
CA VAL A 12 7.83 -11.83 -7.70
C VAL A 12 8.28 -10.52 -7.10
N GLY A 13 9.48 -10.07 -7.47
CA GLY A 13 9.94 -8.73 -7.10
C GLY A 13 9.32 -7.71 -8.04
N PHE A 14 8.55 -6.77 -7.51
CA PHE A 14 7.97 -5.66 -8.26
C PHE A 14 8.70 -4.35 -7.90
N LYS A 15 9.55 -3.90 -8.81
CA LYS A 15 10.40 -2.72 -8.60
C LYS A 15 9.68 -1.45 -8.99
N LEU A 16 9.61 -0.49 -8.08
CA LEU A 16 9.08 0.85 -8.31
C LEU A 16 10.22 1.85 -8.40
N LEU A 17 10.22 2.63 -9.48
CA LEU A 17 11.23 3.66 -9.76
C LEU A 17 10.58 5.04 -9.93
N GLY A 18 11.36 6.09 -9.68
CA GLY A 18 10.91 7.48 -9.87
C GLY A 18 9.77 7.89 -8.94
N LYS A 19 8.88 8.75 -9.43
CA LYS A 19 7.73 9.30 -8.71
C LYS A 19 6.53 9.43 -9.64
N LEU A 20 5.32 9.39 -9.09
CA LEU A 20 4.10 9.67 -9.86
C LEU A 20 4.15 11.10 -10.43
N ARG A 21 3.56 11.27 -11.63
CA ARG A 21 3.37 12.59 -12.24
C ARG A 21 2.26 13.35 -11.53
N ASP A 22 2.34 14.67 -11.56
CA ASP A 22 1.28 15.52 -11.02
C ASP A 22 -0.05 15.22 -11.72
N GLY A 23 -1.11 15.08 -10.92
CA GLY A 23 -2.46 14.75 -11.40
C GLY A 23 -2.75 13.25 -11.50
N VAL A 24 -1.74 12.38 -11.45
CA VAL A 24 -1.94 10.91 -11.39
C VAL A 24 -2.43 10.52 -10.00
N THR A 25 -3.49 9.72 -9.96
CA THR A 25 -4.18 9.32 -8.73
C THR A 25 -3.69 7.96 -8.22
N ALA A 26 -4.00 7.65 -6.96
CA ALA A 26 -3.79 6.33 -6.38
C ALA A 26 -4.48 5.23 -7.19
N THR A 27 -5.69 5.49 -7.67
CA THR A 27 -6.47 4.59 -8.53
C THR A 27 -5.73 4.24 -9.81
N ASP A 28 -5.15 5.21 -10.50
CA ASP A 28 -4.39 5.01 -11.73
C ASP A 28 -3.19 4.08 -11.52
N LEU A 29 -2.45 4.31 -10.43
CA LEU A 29 -1.33 3.47 -10.03
C LEU A 29 -1.78 2.04 -9.75
N VAL A 30 -2.83 1.88 -8.96
CA VAL A 30 -3.33 0.57 -8.53
C VAL A 30 -3.84 -0.24 -9.73
N LEU A 31 -4.57 0.40 -10.66
CA LEU A 31 -5.03 -0.23 -11.91
C LEU A 31 -3.83 -0.67 -12.77
N THR A 32 -2.85 0.20 -12.95
CA THR A 32 -1.62 -0.09 -13.72
C THR A 32 -0.86 -1.28 -13.14
N VAL A 33 -0.61 -1.29 -11.83
CA VAL A 33 0.07 -2.38 -11.12
C VAL A 33 -0.69 -3.69 -11.27
N THR A 34 -2.01 -3.66 -11.11
CA THR A 34 -2.87 -4.84 -11.22
C THR A 34 -2.83 -5.44 -12.61
N GLN A 35 -2.95 -4.60 -13.64
CA GLN A 35 -2.90 -5.06 -15.03
C GLN A 35 -1.53 -5.68 -15.36
N MET A 36 -0.43 -5.08 -14.90
CA MET A 36 0.91 -5.62 -15.08
C MET A 36 1.09 -6.98 -14.39
N LEU A 37 0.64 -7.10 -13.14
CA LEU A 37 0.73 -8.34 -12.36
C LEU A 37 -0.14 -9.46 -12.94
N ARG A 38 -1.36 -9.14 -13.39
CA ARG A 38 -2.23 -10.08 -14.10
C ARG A 38 -1.54 -10.62 -15.36
N LYS A 39 -1.02 -9.72 -16.19
CA LYS A 39 -0.33 -10.07 -17.44
C LYS A 39 0.91 -10.93 -17.20
N HIS A 40 1.64 -10.69 -16.10
CA HIS A 40 2.83 -11.46 -15.74
C HIS A 40 2.51 -12.86 -15.20
N GLY A 41 1.32 -13.08 -14.64
CA GLY A 41 0.90 -14.39 -14.12
C GLY A 41 1.48 -14.67 -12.74
N VAL A 42 0.88 -14.03 -11.72
CA VAL A 42 1.28 -14.17 -10.31
C VAL A 42 0.38 -15.08 -9.47
N VAL A 43 -0.45 -15.89 -10.12
CA VAL A 43 -1.37 -16.82 -9.46
C VAL A 43 -0.62 -17.75 -8.50
N GLY A 44 -0.99 -17.72 -7.21
CA GLY A 44 -0.40 -18.57 -6.17
C GLY A 44 1.03 -18.17 -5.75
N LYS A 45 1.49 -16.98 -6.15
CA LYS A 45 2.80 -16.42 -5.78
C LYS A 45 2.66 -15.27 -4.79
N PHE A 46 3.75 -14.93 -4.12
CA PHE A 46 3.88 -13.66 -3.41
C PHE A 46 4.39 -12.59 -4.36
N VAL A 47 3.97 -11.35 -4.14
CA VAL A 47 4.52 -10.16 -4.78
C VAL A 47 5.17 -9.32 -3.70
N GLU A 48 6.44 -8.99 -3.86
CA GLU A 48 7.15 -8.08 -2.96
C GLU A 48 7.51 -6.79 -3.69
N PHE A 49 7.04 -5.67 -3.16
CA PHE A 49 7.31 -4.35 -3.71
C PHE A 49 8.62 -3.78 -3.13
N TYR A 50 9.47 -3.25 -4.00
CA TYR A 50 10.78 -2.71 -3.63
C TYR A 50 11.24 -1.59 -4.58
N GLY A 51 12.36 -0.95 -4.30
CA GLY A 51 12.96 0.10 -5.14
C GLY A 51 12.77 1.52 -4.60
N GLU A 52 13.41 2.49 -5.24
CA GLU A 52 13.45 3.90 -4.80
C GLU A 52 12.07 4.56 -4.76
N GLY A 53 11.15 4.13 -5.63
CA GLY A 53 9.79 4.68 -5.72
C GLY A 53 8.95 4.39 -4.48
N MET A 54 9.34 3.39 -3.68
CA MET A 54 8.65 3.03 -2.43
C MET A 54 8.62 4.18 -1.43
N GLY A 55 9.73 4.93 -1.31
CA GLY A 55 9.81 6.08 -0.41
C GLY A 55 8.95 7.27 -0.85
N LYS A 56 8.31 7.20 -2.02
CA LYS A 56 7.41 8.23 -2.56
C LYS A 56 5.93 7.86 -2.47
N LEU A 57 5.61 6.60 -2.15
CA LEU A 57 4.23 6.16 -1.97
C LEU A 57 3.76 6.36 -0.53
N SER A 58 2.53 6.84 -0.38
CA SER A 58 1.87 6.89 0.94
C SER A 58 1.54 5.48 1.44
N LEU A 59 1.28 5.33 2.74
CA LEU A 59 0.81 4.03 3.26
C LEU A 59 -0.56 3.65 2.74
N ASP A 60 -1.42 4.62 2.47
CA ASP A 60 -2.76 4.38 1.93
C ASP A 60 -2.66 3.80 0.51
N ASP A 61 -1.75 4.30 -0.34
CA ASP A 61 -1.47 3.74 -1.67
C ASP A 61 -1.00 2.28 -1.56
N ARG A 62 -0.04 2.03 -0.66
CA ARG A 62 0.52 0.69 -0.43
C ARG A 62 -0.54 -0.29 0.05
N ALA A 63 -1.39 0.13 1.01
CA ALA A 63 -2.49 -0.66 1.52
C ALA A 63 -3.51 -0.97 0.41
N THR A 64 -3.81 0.00 -0.44
CA THR A 64 -4.73 -0.17 -1.58
C THR A 64 -4.19 -1.22 -2.57
N ILE A 65 -2.92 -1.12 -2.96
CA ILE A 65 -2.27 -2.10 -3.85
C ILE A 65 -2.24 -3.49 -3.21
N ALA A 66 -1.91 -3.59 -1.93
CA ALA A 66 -1.86 -4.86 -1.21
C ALA A 66 -3.25 -5.52 -1.09
N ASN A 67 -4.28 -4.73 -0.83
CA ASN A 67 -5.67 -5.23 -0.73
C ASN A 67 -6.19 -5.80 -2.04
N MET A 68 -5.66 -5.38 -3.19
CA MET A 68 -6.02 -5.92 -4.49
C MET A 68 -5.27 -7.20 -4.88
N SER A 69 -4.55 -7.83 -3.94
CA SER A 69 -3.89 -9.14 -4.17
C SER A 69 -4.79 -10.17 -4.86
N PRO A 70 -6.05 -10.35 -4.43
CA PRO A 70 -6.97 -11.28 -5.10
C PRO A 70 -7.23 -10.90 -6.56
N ASP A 71 -7.31 -9.60 -6.86
CA ASP A 71 -7.63 -9.12 -8.20
C ASP A 71 -6.52 -9.42 -9.20
N TYR A 72 -5.23 -9.40 -8.81
CA TYR A 72 -4.14 -9.87 -9.68
C TYR A 72 -3.72 -11.33 -9.45
N GLY A 73 -4.43 -12.07 -8.59
CA GLY A 73 -4.26 -13.50 -8.36
C GLY A 73 -3.12 -13.89 -7.41
N ALA A 74 -2.40 -12.92 -6.84
CA ALA A 74 -1.35 -13.23 -5.88
C ALA A 74 -1.94 -13.74 -4.56
N THR A 75 -1.17 -14.57 -3.85
CA THR A 75 -1.53 -14.96 -2.49
C THR A 75 -1.38 -13.78 -1.52
N MET A 76 -0.39 -12.91 -1.75
CA MET A 76 -0.24 -11.63 -1.03
C MET A 76 0.63 -10.65 -1.80
N GLY A 77 0.36 -9.35 -1.60
CA GLY A 77 1.23 -8.22 -1.94
C GLY A 77 1.89 -7.68 -0.68
N PHE A 78 3.22 -7.72 -0.63
CA PHE A 78 4.03 -7.39 0.53
C PHE A 78 4.81 -6.09 0.33
N PHE A 79 4.59 -5.14 1.24
CA PHE A 79 5.37 -3.92 1.37
C PHE A 79 6.22 -4.04 2.64
N PRO A 80 7.56 -3.99 2.54
CA PRO A 80 8.43 -4.08 3.71
C PRO A 80 8.17 -2.96 4.72
N VAL A 81 8.44 -3.25 6.00
CA VAL A 81 8.34 -2.25 7.07
C VAL A 81 9.46 -1.23 6.92
N ASP A 82 9.09 0.04 6.94
CA ASP A 82 9.97 1.20 6.83
C ASP A 82 9.56 2.30 7.82
N HIS A 83 10.20 3.47 7.71
CA HIS A 83 9.91 4.62 8.56
C HIS A 83 8.46 5.12 8.46
N LEU A 84 7.82 5.04 7.28
CA LEU A 84 6.41 5.42 7.16
C LEU A 84 5.52 4.48 7.98
N THR A 85 5.82 3.19 7.96
CA THR A 85 5.10 2.20 8.75
C THR A 85 5.22 2.48 10.25
N LEU A 86 6.42 2.80 10.75
CA LEU A 86 6.62 3.17 12.15
C LEU A 86 5.88 4.46 12.52
N GLN A 87 5.92 5.47 11.63
CA GLN A 87 5.16 6.72 11.82
C GLN A 87 3.66 6.44 11.93
N TYR A 88 3.12 5.55 11.12
CA TYR A 88 1.72 5.15 11.20
C TYR A 88 1.38 4.41 12.50
N LEU A 89 2.27 3.55 13.00
CA LEU A 89 2.07 2.95 14.32
C LEU A 89 1.99 4.02 15.41
N GLN A 90 2.82 5.07 15.33
CA GLN A 90 2.76 6.21 16.24
C GLN A 90 1.42 6.96 16.14
N LEU A 91 1.02 7.33 14.92
CA LEU A 91 -0.24 8.04 14.65
C LEU A 91 -1.47 7.26 15.13
N THR A 92 -1.41 5.94 15.09
CA THR A 92 -2.48 5.05 15.55
C THR A 92 -2.36 4.67 17.03
N GLY A 93 -1.53 5.39 17.81
CA GLY A 93 -1.52 5.35 19.26
C GLY A 93 -0.56 4.35 19.91
N ARG A 94 0.42 3.80 19.17
CA ARG A 94 1.47 2.98 19.79
C ARG A 94 2.47 3.89 20.51
N SER A 95 2.93 3.49 21.69
CA SER A 95 3.91 4.26 22.48
C SER A 95 5.28 4.28 21.80
N ASP A 96 6.05 5.34 22.04
CA ASP A 96 7.41 5.48 21.51
C ASP A 96 8.31 4.30 21.96
N GLU A 97 8.15 3.80 23.19
CA GLU A 97 8.85 2.62 23.69
C GLU A 97 8.54 1.36 22.85
N THR A 98 7.26 1.16 22.50
CA THR A 98 6.84 0.03 21.66
C THR A 98 7.41 0.15 20.26
N ILE A 99 7.40 1.35 19.69
CA ILE A 99 7.93 1.63 18.34
C ILE A 99 9.44 1.38 18.31
N ALA A 100 10.18 1.87 19.30
CA ALA A 100 11.62 1.65 19.41
C ALA A 100 11.96 0.16 19.54
N MET A 101 11.17 -0.60 20.32
CA MET A 101 11.32 -2.05 20.42
C MET A 101 11.07 -2.75 19.06
N ILE A 102 10.00 -2.37 18.35
CA ILE A 102 9.66 -2.92 17.02
C ILE A 102 10.79 -2.63 16.03
N GLU A 103 11.25 -1.38 15.94
CA GLU A 103 12.32 -1.00 15.02
C GLU A 103 13.61 -1.76 15.32
N SER A 104 14.03 -1.81 16.58
CA SER A 104 15.23 -2.55 17.01
C SER A 104 15.17 -4.03 16.64
N TYR A 105 14.01 -4.66 16.88
CA TYR A 105 13.78 -6.05 16.50
C TYR A 105 13.86 -6.25 14.98
N LEU A 106 13.18 -5.41 14.20
CA LEU A 106 13.15 -5.54 12.73
C LEU A 106 14.53 -5.30 12.12
N ARG A 107 15.29 -4.30 12.59
CA ARG A 107 16.66 -4.03 12.13
C ARG A 107 17.59 -5.18 12.46
N THR A 108 17.55 -5.70 13.69
CA THR A 108 18.38 -6.85 14.12
C THR A 108 18.15 -8.07 13.24
N ASN A 109 16.91 -8.28 12.81
CA ASN A 109 16.52 -9.42 11.96
C ASN A 109 16.55 -9.12 10.46
N LYS A 110 17.07 -7.95 10.03
CA LYS A 110 17.14 -7.54 8.61
C LYS A 110 15.77 -7.51 7.90
N MET A 111 14.72 -7.16 8.64
CA MET A 111 13.33 -7.04 8.17
C MET A 111 12.86 -5.58 8.06
N PHE A 112 13.71 -4.63 8.45
CA PHE A 112 13.48 -3.20 8.29
C PHE A 112 14.15 -2.68 7.01
N VAL A 113 13.45 -1.85 6.25
CA VAL A 113 13.97 -1.20 5.05
C VAL A 113 14.14 0.30 5.31
N ASP A 114 15.39 0.75 5.20
CA ASP A 114 15.75 2.17 5.20
C ASP A 114 16.26 2.56 3.82
N TYR A 115 15.46 3.30 3.04
CA TYR A 115 15.81 3.67 1.67
C TYR A 115 17.00 4.65 1.56
N ASN A 116 17.52 5.17 2.67
CA ASN A 116 18.74 5.99 2.69
C ASN A 116 20.02 5.15 2.82
N GLU A 117 19.89 3.86 3.14
CA GLU A 117 21.01 2.93 3.27
C GLU A 117 21.17 2.08 1.99
N PRO A 118 22.37 1.54 1.73
CA PRO A 118 22.54 0.55 0.67
C PRO A 118 21.62 -0.65 0.90
N GLN A 119 20.76 -0.93 -0.08
CA GLN A 119 19.83 -2.05 0.01
C GLN A 119 20.55 -3.37 -0.23
N ILE A 120 20.22 -4.38 0.56
CA ILE A 120 20.63 -5.76 0.29
C ILE A 120 19.91 -6.23 -0.97
N GLU A 121 20.67 -6.76 -1.93
CA GLU A 121 20.09 -7.34 -3.14
C GLU A 121 19.29 -8.60 -2.77
N LYS A 122 18.00 -8.61 -3.17
CA LYS A 122 17.08 -9.71 -2.91
C LYS A 122 16.95 -10.56 -4.18
N VAL A 123 16.91 -11.88 -3.99
CA VAL A 123 16.71 -12.84 -5.08
C VAL A 123 15.24 -13.21 -5.15
N TYR A 124 14.59 -12.84 -6.24
CA TYR A 124 13.21 -13.17 -6.53
C TYR A 124 13.12 -14.26 -7.59
N SER A 125 11.99 -14.98 -7.62
CA SER A 125 11.70 -15.99 -8.64
C SER A 125 11.47 -15.37 -10.03
N SER A 126 10.99 -14.12 -10.08
CA SER A 126 10.89 -13.31 -11.29
C SER A 126 10.80 -11.83 -10.92
N TYR A 127 11.02 -10.95 -11.90
CA TYR A 127 11.13 -9.51 -11.69
C TYR A 127 10.17 -8.77 -12.63
N LEU A 128 9.55 -7.71 -12.11
CA LEU A 128 8.83 -6.68 -12.86
C LEU A 128 9.36 -5.32 -12.43
N GLU A 129 9.28 -4.34 -13.32
CA GLU A 129 9.68 -2.97 -13.05
C GLU A 129 8.61 -2.02 -13.59
N LEU A 130 8.24 -1.02 -12.79
CA LEU A 130 7.38 0.10 -13.16
C LEU A 130 8.08 1.39 -12.78
N LYS A 131 8.27 2.27 -13.77
CA LYS A 131 8.58 3.66 -13.50
C LYS A 131 7.27 4.37 -13.19
N LEU A 132 7.16 4.99 -12.03
CA LEU A 132 5.94 5.66 -11.59
C LEU A 132 5.54 6.82 -12.51
N GLU A 133 6.49 7.38 -13.27
CA GLU A 133 6.23 8.38 -14.30
C GLU A 133 5.50 7.86 -15.54
N ASP A 134 5.57 6.55 -15.80
CA ASP A 134 4.90 5.88 -16.92
C ASP A 134 3.43 5.54 -16.61
N VAL A 135 2.98 5.77 -15.36
CA VAL A 135 1.57 5.58 -14.98
C VAL A 135 0.72 6.63 -15.70
N GLU A 136 -0.22 6.15 -16.52
CA GLU A 136 -1.16 6.98 -17.26
C GLU A 136 -2.45 7.20 -16.47
N LEU A 137 -3.11 8.34 -16.70
CA LEU A 137 -4.41 8.65 -16.12
C LEU A 137 -5.46 7.67 -16.66
N CYS A 138 -6.07 6.91 -15.77
CA CYS A 138 -7.23 6.08 -16.07
C CYS A 138 -8.49 6.93 -15.89
N ILE A 139 -8.99 7.55 -16.96
CA ILE A 139 -10.32 8.16 -16.94
C ILE A 139 -11.36 7.02 -16.97
N SER A 140 -11.72 6.51 -15.80
CA SER A 140 -12.86 5.61 -15.64
C SER A 140 -14.17 6.40 -15.61
N GLY A 141 -14.66 6.79 -16.80
CA GLY A 141 -16.09 6.95 -17.07
C GLY A 141 -16.68 8.35 -17.30
N ALA A 142 -16.65 8.84 -18.56
CA ALA A 142 -17.81 9.39 -19.29
C ALA A 142 -17.39 9.70 -20.74
N LYS A 143 -17.51 8.70 -21.63
CA LYS A 143 -17.56 8.81 -23.10
C LYS A 143 -16.89 10.06 -23.71
N GLU A 144 -15.57 10.05 -23.82
CA GLU A 144 -14.91 10.74 -24.92
C GLU A 144 -14.12 9.74 -25.76
N VAL A 145 -14.54 9.68 -27.02
CA VAL A 145 -14.04 8.86 -28.10
C VAL A 145 -12.67 9.41 -28.49
N ASN A 146 -11.63 8.57 -28.48
CA ASN A 146 -10.62 8.45 -29.54
C ASN A 146 -9.45 7.55 -29.11
N ASN A 147 -9.58 6.23 -29.29
CA ASN A 147 -8.86 5.48 -30.33
C ASN A 147 -9.18 3.99 -30.19
N SER A 148 -9.58 3.39 -31.30
CA SER A 148 -10.05 2.01 -31.45
C SER A 148 -8.95 0.96 -31.19
N ARG A 149 -9.22 0.00 -30.29
CA ARG A 149 -8.83 -1.41 -30.39
C ARG A 149 -9.54 -2.27 -29.32
N GLY A 150 -10.28 -3.27 -29.79
CA GLY A 150 -10.61 -4.50 -29.05
C GLY A 150 -11.67 -4.39 -27.96
N ALA A 151 -12.94 -4.51 -28.32
CA ALA A 151 -14.03 -4.69 -27.37
C ALA A 151 -14.20 -6.18 -27.01
N GLU A 152 -13.33 -6.76 -26.18
CA GLU A 152 -13.53 -8.10 -25.57
C GLU A 152 -12.84 -8.24 -24.19
N HIS A 153 -13.30 -7.48 -23.18
CA HIS A 153 -13.22 -7.77 -21.73
C HIS A 153 -13.65 -6.50 -20.99
N ARG A 154 -14.94 -6.33 -20.70
CA ARG A 154 -15.46 -5.12 -20.01
C ARG A 154 -16.08 -5.39 -18.65
N ASP A 155 -16.27 -6.65 -18.28
CA ASP A 155 -16.96 -7.01 -17.03
C ASP A 155 -16.00 -7.01 -15.82
N ASP A 156 -14.70 -7.22 -16.02
CA ASP A 156 -13.72 -7.29 -14.92
C ASP A 156 -13.19 -5.92 -14.45
N GLU A 157 -13.19 -4.90 -15.31
CA GLU A 157 -12.72 -3.55 -14.94
C GLU A 157 -13.73 -2.85 -14.02
N ASP A 158 -15.03 -3.00 -14.28
CA ASP A 158 -16.09 -2.37 -13.49
C ASP A 158 -16.16 -2.91 -12.05
N ASP A 159 -15.93 -4.23 -11.87
CA ASP A 159 -15.86 -4.86 -10.55
C ASP A 159 -14.64 -4.39 -9.75
N SER A 160 -13.49 -4.19 -10.42
CA SER A 160 -12.28 -3.68 -9.77
C SER A 160 -12.45 -2.23 -9.27
N VAL A 161 -13.10 -1.38 -10.05
CA VAL A 161 -13.38 0.03 -9.69
C VAL A 161 -14.38 0.11 -8.53
N ALA A 162 -15.40 -0.77 -8.52
CA ALA A 162 -16.35 -0.84 -7.41
C ALA A 162 -15.68 -1.27 -6.09
N LYS A 163 -14.78 -2.25 -6.15
CA LYS A 163 -13.98 -2.69 -4.99
C LYS A 163 -13.03 -1.59 -4.50
N MET A 164 -12.45 -0.79 -5.39
CA MET A 164 -11.60 0.34 -5.02
C MET A 164 -12.36 1.37 -4.19
N LYS A 165 -13.55 1.78 -4.64
CA LYS A 165 -14.40 2.71 -3.88
C LYS A 165 -14.74 2.14 -2.49
N ALA A 166 -15.07 0.85 -2.42
CA ALA A 166 -15.36 0.20 -1.14
C ALA A 166 -14.13 0.13 -0.22
N ALA A 167 -12.92 -0.09 -0.77
CA ALA A 167 -11.68 -0.11 0.00
C ALA A 167 -11.28 1.29 0.50
N GLU A 168 -11.46 2.31 -0.33
CA GLU A 168 -11.24 3.73 0.03
C GLU A 168 -12.22 4.17 1.13
N GLU A 169 -13.52 3.87 0.98
CA GLU A 169 -14.54 4.13 1.99
C GLU A 169 -14.26 3.40 3.31
N ALA A 170 -13.81 2.14 3.26
CA ALA A 170 -13.45 1.37 4.45
C ALA A 170 -12.20 1.92 5.14
N LEU A 171 -11.24 2.46 4.39
CA LEU A 171 -10.05 3.10 4.93
C LEU A 171 -10.40 4.44 5.58
N GLU A 172 -11.20 5.27 4.92
CA GLU A 172 -11.72 6.51 5.50
C GLU A 172 -12.55 6.26 6.76
N ALA A 173 -13.38 5.20 6.77
CA ALA A 173 -14.15 4.82 7.94
C ALA A 173 -13.26 4.42 9.12
N LYS A 174 -12.20 3.64 8.87
CA LYS A 174 -11.20 3.28 9.90
C LYS A 174 -10.41 4.47 10.42
N GLN A 175 -10.09 5.44 9.55
CA GLN A 175 -9.45 6.70 9.94
C GLN A 175 -10.39 7.56 10.82
N LYS A 176 -11.70 7.56 10.55
CA LYS A 176 -12.72 8.26 11.35
C LYS A 176 -13.01 7.56 12.68
N GLU A 177 -13.01 6.22 12.74
CA GLU A 177 -13.20 5.46 14.00
C GLU A 177 -12.03 5.61 14.98
N HIS A 178 -10.82 5.92 14.50
CA HIS A 178 -9.65 6.15 15.36
C HIS A 178 -9.48 7.62 15.83
N MET A 179 -10.37 8.53 15.39
CA MET A 179 -10.42 9.95 15.79
C MET A 179 -11.18 10.32 17.09
N PRO A 180 -11.75 9.44 17.94
CA PRO A 180 -12.41 9.90 19.16
C PRO A 180 -11.43 10.16 20.33
N TYR A 181 -10.18 9.68 20.29
CA TYR A 181 -9.25 9.83 21.42
C TYR A 181 -8.39 11.09 21.37
N ALA A 182 -8.14 11.68 20.19
CA ALA A 182 -7.34 12.89 20.07
C ALA A 182 -8.09 14.17 20.53
N LEU A 183 -9.43 14.19 20.39
CA LEU A 183 -10.26 15.33 20.76
C LEU A 183 -10.69 15.34 22.24
N PHE A 184 -10.68 14.19 22.92
CA PHE A 184 -11.03 14.12 24.34
C PHE A 184 -9.90 14.67 25.23
N SER A 185 -8.64 14.39 24.90
CA SER A 185 -7.48 14.83 25.71
C SER A 185 -7.23 16.35 25.67
N LEU A 186 -7.67 17.04 24.61
CA LEU A 186 -7.50 18.50 24.48
C LEU A 186 -8.56 19.30 25.24
N LYS A 187 -9.76 18.74 25.47
CA LYS A 187 -10.81 19.41 26.26
C LYS A 187 -10.56 19.30 27.78
N ASP A 188 -9.98 18.20 28.25
CA ASP A 188 -9.70 18.03 29.69
C ASP A 188 -8.52 18.88 30.18
N ARG A 189 -7.63 19.35 29.28
CA ARG A 189 -6.54 20.27 29.64
C ARG A 189 -6.93 21.75 29.66
N GLN A 190 -8.06 22.13 29.06
CA GLN A 190 -8.53 23.53 29.07
C GLN A 190 -9.60 23.81 30.14
N GLY A 191 -10.04 22.79 30.89
CA GLY A 191 -11.11 22.93 31.88
C GLY A 191 -10.70 23.13 33.35
N ASN A 192 -9.40 23.18 33.68
CA ASN A 192 -8.96 23.15 35.09
C ASN A 192 -8.06 24.32 35.54
N SER A 193 -8.26 25.52 34.99
CA SER A 193 -7.48 26.71 35.38
C SER A 193 -8.30 27.92 35.84
N GLU A 194 -9.54 27.74 36.29
CA GLU A 194 -10.30 28.83 36.92
C GLU A 194 -11.18 28.31 38.07
N THR A 195 -10.60 28.18 39.27
CA THR A 195 -11.22 28.53 40.57
C THR A 195 -10.25 28.17 41.70
N GLU A 196 -9.29 29.05 41.99
CA GLU A 196 -8.66 29.17 43.31
C GLU A 196 -8.08 30.58 43.46
N SER A 197 -8.92 31.50 43.94
CA SER A 197 -8.57 32.71 44.70
C SER A 197 -9.83 33.48 45.07
#